data_AF-A0A4V1Q2B9-F1
#
_entry.id   AF-A0A4V1Q2B9-F1
#
_cell.length_a   1.000
_cell.length_b   1.000
_cell.length_c   1.000
_cell.angle_alpha   90.00
_cell.angle_beta   90.00
_cell.angle_gamma   90.00
#
_symmetry.space_group_name_H-M   'P 1'
#
loop_
_entity.id
_entity.type
_entity.pdbx_description
1 polymer ?
#
loop_
_entity_poly.entity_id
_entity_poly.type
_entity_poly.pdbx_seq_one_letter_code
_entity_poly.pdbx_strand_id
1 'polypeptide(L)'
;MSTAELASTPATLASKTTGNDETTYPEWYSRVCAELSVLPSAAGGKPLAGVPHAVMARAAWMWPNGQVLTCAFVEPAGNAIQQAKVISVAKEWERYANIKLDFESEAENPQNAIIRISLDRHLGSWSTVGKVALHTQLAGEATMNFGWVYDATTDATAQERGVILHEFGHALGYLHEHQSPRRGDKLKLKEKEAIDYFRRTQRPPWTEEDTRSNFLNVYNQNEVSNYSSVDMTSIMMYFMPPELNEQGINIPPNDELDALDKAFAFLNYPFLGEVSPSKASVTLDSALDTIGVSGEFRETITAKFNANDSQGVRAEFTSWALEAKTEEIMKEVGTEA
;
A
#
# COMPACT_ATOMS: atom_id res chain seq x y z
N MET A 1 68.90 -10.36 -6.93
CA MET A 1 67.81 -11.35 -6.89
C MET A 1 67.56 -11.74 -5.44
N SER A 2 66.45 -11.29 -4.87
CA SER A 2 65.68 -11.95 -3.80
C SER A 2 64.54 -11.01 -3.45
N THR A 3 63.39 -11.25 -4.08
CA THR A 3 62.11 -10.59 -3.78
C THR A 3 61.31 -11.56 -2.93
N ALA A 4 60.98 -11.15 -1.71
CA ALA A 4 60.12 -11.91 -0.82
C ALA A 4 58.66 -11.84 -1.32
N GLU A 5 58.13 -12.97 -1.77
CA GLU A 5 56.71 -13.15 -2.07
C GLU A 5 55.93 -13.48 -0.79
N LEU A 6 54.81 -12.76 -0.62
CA LEU A 6 53.80 -12.96 0.40
C LEU A 6 53.11 -14.33 0.20
N ALA A 7 53.17 -15.17 1.23
CA ALA A 7 52.43 -16.43 1.27
C ALA A 7 50.92 -16.16 1.44
N SER A 8 50.15 -16.38 0.37
CA SER A 8 48.70 -16.50 0.41
C SER A 8 48.32 -17.95 0.72
N THR A 9 47.77 -18.21 1.90
CA THR A 9 47.16 -19.51 2.24
C THR A 9 45.79 -19.61 1.53
N PRO A 10 45.44 -20.73 0.87
CA PRO A 10 44.16 -20.88 0.19
C PRO A 10 43.01 -20.94 1.19
N ALA A 11 42.00 -20.09 0.98
CA ALA A 11 40.73 -20.19 1.67
C ALA A 11 40.12 -21.58 1.44
N THR A 12 39.76 -22.21 2.55
CA THR A 12 39.17 -23.54 2.62
C THR A 12 37.90 -23.60 1.78
N LEU A 13 37.75 -24.70 1.03
CA LEU A 13 36.62 -25.00 0.15
C LEU A 13 35.27 -24.67 0.82
N ALA A 14 34.45 -23.97 0.06
CA ALA A 14 33.04 -23.75 0.31
C ALA A 14 32.35 -25.07 0.71
N SER A 15 31.81 -25.08 1.93
CA SER A 15 30.77 -26.02 2.29
C SER A 15 29.58 -25.77 1.37
N LYS A 16 29.29 -26.72 0.49
CA LYS A 16 28.02 -26.79 -0.23
C LYS A 16 26.92 -26.96 0.81
N THR A 17 26.26 -25.86 1.17
CA THR A 17 24.97 -25.93 1.84
C THR A 17 23.93 -26.31 0.78
N THR A 18 23.76 -27.61 0.56
CA THR A 18 22.49 -28.16 0.06
C THR A 18 21.50 -28.10 1.20
N GLY A 19 20.82 -26.96 1.36
CA GLY A 19 19.69 -26.80 2.26
C GLY A 19 18.43 -26.63 1.41
N ASN A 20 17.66 -27.71 1.28
CA ASN A 20 16.23 -27.60 0.95
C ASN A 20 15.58 -26.81 2.09
N ASP A 21 15.16 -25.58 1.83
CA ASP A 21 14.29 -24.83 2.73
C ASP A 21 12.95 -24.55 2.01
N GLU A 22 12.25 -25.65 1.74
CA GLU A 22 10.88 -25.68 1.24
C GLU A 22 9.90 -25.31 2.37
N THR A 23 9.81 -24.04 2.73
CA THR A 23 8.48 -23.46 2.96
C THR A 23 7.96 -23.00 1.60
N THR A 24 7.44 -23.95 0.83
CA THR A 24 6.76 -23.69 -0.45
C THR A 24 5.39 -23.10 -0.14
N TYR A 25 5.36 -21.80 0.15
CA TYR A 25 4.10 -21.06 0.11
C TYR A 25 3.51 -21.19 -1.30
N PRO A 26 2.19 -21.37 -1.46
CA PRO A 26 1.57 -21.33 -2.78
C PRO A 26 1.98 -20.04 -3.51
N GLU A 27 2.23 -20.09 -4.82
CA GLU A 27 2.69 -18.95 -5.61
C GLU A 27 1.83 -17.69 -5.43
N TRP A 28 0.54 -17.86 -5.14
CA TRP A 28 -0.36 -16.74 -4.91
C TRP A 28 -0.15 -16.06 -3.55
N TYR A 29 0.41 -16.74 -2.54
CA TYR A 29 0.63 -16.18 -1.20
C TYR A 29 1.57 -14.97 -1.27
N SER A 30 2.57 -15.00 -2.15
CA SER A 30 3.45 -13.87 -2.39
C SER A 30 2.82 -12.71 -3.19
N ARG A 31 1.50 -12.76 -3.40
CA ARG A 31 0.75 -11.82 -4.24
C ARG A 31 -0.36 -11.10 -3.48
N VAL A 32 -0.51 -11.36 -2.17
CA VAL A 32 -1.52 -10.73 -1.32
C VAL A 32 -0.88 -9.86 -0.24
N CYS A 33 -1.52 -8.75 0.10
CA CYS A 33 -1.19 -8.01 1.31
C CYS A 33 -1.64 -8.83 2.53
N ALA A 34 -0.76 -9.00 3.52
CA ALA A 34 -1.00 -9.80 4.71
C ALA A 34 -1.74 -9.01 5.82
N GLU A 35 -2.40 -7.91 5.47
CA GLU A 35 -2.86 -6.85 6.37
C GLU A 35 -3.43 -7.35 7.72
N LEU A 36 -2.86 -6.77 8.80
CA LEU A 36 -3.28 -6.74 10.21
C LEU A 36 -3.61 -8.03 10.98
N SER A 37 -3.44 -9.20 10.37
CA SER A 37 -3.59 -10.50 11.09
C SER A 37 -2.32 -10.91 11.84
N VAL A 38 -1.21 -10.20 11.61
CA VAL A 38 0.12 -10.53 12.12
C VAL A 38 0.82 -9.27 12.60
N LEU A 39 0.32 -8.66 13.67
CA LEU A 39 1.27 -8.14 14.65
C LEU A 39 1.77 -9.38 15.40
N PRO A 40 3.03 -9.80 15.23
CA PRO A 40 3.57 -10.81 16.12
C PRO A 40 3.44 -10.27 17.54
N SER A 41 2.89 -11.10 18.43
CA SER A 41 3.19 -11.04 19.86
C SER A 41 4.69 -11.34 20.02
N ALA A 42 5.56 -10.44 19.56
CA ALA A 42 6.95 -10.46 19.92
C ALA A 42 7.01 -10.05 21.40
N ALA A 43 7.37 -11.02 22.24
CA ALA A 43 7.39 -10.94 23.71
C ALA A 43 6.05 -11.14 24.47
N GLY A 44 5.29 -12.19 24.15
CA GLY A 44 4.36 -12.82 25.12
C GLY A 44 3.24 -11.93 25.70
N GLY A 45 2.90 -10.83 25.03
CA GLY A 45 1.80 -9.95 25.38
C GLY A 45 0.50 -10.39 24.72
N LYS A 46 -0.63 -10.19 25.42
CA LYS A 46 -1.98 -10.40 24.87
C LYS A 46 -2.17 -9.62 23.55
N PRO A 47 -3.08 -10.07 22.65
CA PRO A 47 -3.47 -9.29 21.47
C PRO A 47 -3.81 -7.85 21.87
N LEU A 48 -3.47 -6.88 21.02
CA LEU A 48 -3.74 -5.45 21.24
C LEU A 48 -5.23 -5.19 21.34
N ALA A 49 -5.81 -5.49 22.50
CA ALA A 49 -7.14 -5.07 22.88
C ALA A 49 -7.10 -3.54 23.05
N GLY A 50 -7.65 -2.82 22.07
CA GLY A 50 -7.85 -1.37 22.17
C GLY A 50 -7.22 -0.53 21.05
N VAL A 51 -6.56 -1.11 20.06
CA VAL A 51 -6.36 -0.41 18.77
C VAL A 51 -7.61 -0.69 17.94
N PRO A 52 -8.32 0.35 17.45
CA PRO A 52 -9.44 0.13 16.53
C PRO A 52 -8.96 -0.79 15.40
N HIS A 53 -9.67 -1.91 15.22
CA HIS A 53 -9.47 -2.81 14.09
C HIS A 53 -9.53 -1.96 12.81
N ALA A 54 -8.66 -2.27 11.84
CA ALA A 54 -8.46 -1.58 10.57
C ALA A 54 -9.70 -0.85 10.04
N VAL A 55 -9.86 0.43 10.35
CA VAL A 55 -10.95 1.25 9.82
C VAL A 55 -10.55 2.72 9.93
N MET A 56 -10.25 3.36 8.78
CA MET A 56 -10.45 4.79 8.45
C MET A 56 -9.42 5.33 7.44
N ALA A 57 -9.63 5.26 6.12
CA ALA A 57 -9.08 6.32 5.26
C ALA A 57 -9.87 7.60 5.50
N ARG A 58 -9.68 8.23 6.67
CA ARG A 58 -10.02 9.63 6.87
C ARG A 58 -8.87 10.44 6.30
N ALA A 59 -9.15 11.59 5.71
CA ALA A 59 -8.13 12.63 5.47
C ALA A 59 -7.24 12.89 6.72
N ALA A 60 -7.76 12.58 7.91
CA ALA A 60 -7.06 12.57 9.18
C ALA A 60 -5.89 11.57 9.30
N TRP A 61 -5.79 10.51 8.50
CA TRP A 61 -4.65 9.59 8.46
C TRP A 61 -3.65 9.93 7.37
N MET A 62 -4.06 10.70 6.36
CA MET A 62 -3.14 11.19 5.34
C MET A 62 -2.12 12.17 5.92
N TRP A 63 -0.96 12.22 5.29
CA TRP A 63 0.13 13.11 5.68
C TRP A 63 -0.21 14.56 5.30
N PRO A 64 0.39 15.55 5.98
CA PRO A 64 0.43 16.92 5.45
C PRO A 64 1.01 16.94 4.03
N ASN A 65 0.52 17.85 3.19
CA ASN A 65 1.07 18.01 1.85
C ASN A 65 2.53 18.51 1.92
N GLY A 66 3.41 17.98 1.07
CA GLY A 66 4.85 18.29 1.08
C GLY A 66 5.63 17.65 2.23
N GLN A 67 5.01 16.74 3.00
CA GLN A 67 5.67 16.08 4.13
C GLN A 67 6.89 15.27 3.67
N VAL A 68 7.98 15.38 4.43
CA VAL A 68 9.12 14.46 4.36
C VAL A 68 8.85 13.28 5.30
N LEU A 69 8.82 12.07 4.74
CA LEU A 69 8.66 10.81 5.43
C LEU A 69 10.04 10.15 5.49
N THR A 70 10.63 10.09 6.67
CA THR A 70 11.87 9.34 6.88
C THR A 70 11.59 7.84 6.79
N CYS A 71 12.40 7.15 6.00
CA CYS A 71 12.32 5.73 5.74
C CYS A 71 13.65 5.08 6.16
N ALA A 72 13.58 3.95 6.84
CA ALA A 72 14.79 3.18 7.14
C ALA A 72 14.50 1.69 7.22
N PHE A 73 15.51 0.88 6.95
CA PHE A 73 15.42 -0.57 7.06
C PHE A 73 15.73 -1.01 8.49
N VAL A 74 14.83 -1.78 9.09
CA VAL A 74 14.95 -2.34 10.44
C VAL A 74 15.05 -3.86 10.37
N GLU A 75 15.64 -4.48 11.40
CA GLU A 75 15.85 -5.92 11.39
C GLU A 75 14.53 -6.73 11.39
N PRO A 76 14.39 -7.75 10.52
CA PRO A 76 15.37 -8.19 9.52
C PRO A 76 15.43 -7.24 8.32
N ALA A 77 16.58 -6.62 8.08
CA ALA A 77 16.70 -5.48 7.17
C ALA A 77 16.87 -5.86 5.68
N GLY A 78 16.93 -7.16 5.36
CA GLY A 78 17.31 -7.65 4.03
C GLY A 78 18.74 -7.22 3.62
N ASN A 79 19.11 -7.52 2.38
CA ASN A 79 20.40 -7.14 1.81
C ASN A 79 20.31 -5.91 0.89
N ALA A 80 21.47 -5.38 0.50
CA ALA A 80 21.56 -4.15 -0.31
C ALA A 80 20.80 -4.22 -1.64
N ILE A 81 20.68 -5.41 -2.25
CA ILE A 81 19.93 -5.59 -3.51
C ILE A 81 18.44 -5.38 -3.24
N GLN A 82 17.90 -6.04 -2.21
CA GLN A 82 16.49 -5.89 -1.85
C GLN A 82 16.17 -4.45 -1.45
N GLN A 83 17.03 -3.81 -0.65
CA GLN A 83 16.87 -2.42 -0.25
C GLN A 83 16.88 -1.46 -1.45
N ALA A 84 17.78 -1.66 -2.41
CA ALA A 84 17.85 -0.83 -3.62
C ALA A 84 16.58 -0.93 -4.48
N LYS A 85 15.98 -2.13 -4.59
CA LYS A 85 14.67 -2.31 -5.25
C LYS A 85 13.57 -1.51 -4.56
N VAL A 86 13.47 -1.64 -3.23
CA VAL A 86 12.47 -0.91 -2.43
C VAL A 86 12.62 0.59 -2.62
N ILE A 87 13.84 1.12 -2.46
CA ILE A 87 14.11 2.57 -2.61
C ILE A 87 13.73 3.05 -4.01
N SER A 88 14.21 2.37 -5.05
CA SER A 88 14.02 2.81 -6.44
C SER A 88 12.56 2.81 -6.86
N VAL A 89 11.80 1.78 -6.49
CA VAL A 89 10.37 1.68 -6.84
C VAL A 89 9.52 2.62 -5.97
N ALA A 90 9.76 2.71 -4.66
CA ALA A 90 8.97 3.58 -3.78
C ALA A 90 9.00 5.04 -4.20
N LYS A 91 10.15 5.51 -4.71
CA LYS A 91 10.36 6.87 -5.23
C LYS A 91 9.44 7.25 -6.39
N GLU A 92 8.79 6.29 -7.03
CA GLU A 92 7.79 6.52 -8.05
C GLU A 92 6.62 7.38 -7.57
N TRP A 93 6.17 7.18 -6.33
CA TRP A 93 5.09 7.95 -5.74
C TRP A 93 5.40 9.45 -5.68
N GLU A 94 6.67 9.85 -5.51
CA GLU A 94 7.10 11.27 -5.50
C GLU A 94 6.82 11.99 -6.83
N ARG A 95 6.51 11.26 -7.91
CA ARG A 95 6.14 11.84 -9.21
C ARG A 95 4.68 12.31 -9.27
N TYR A 96 3.83 11.74 -8.42
CA TYR A 96 2.38 11.91 -8.48
C TYR A 96 1.80 12.48 -7.19
N ALA A 97 2.47 12.27 -6.06
CA ALA A 97 2.15 12.85 -4.77
C ALA A 97 3.26 13.79 -4.32
N ASN A 98 2.88 14.99 -3.87
CA ASN A 98 3.79 15.94 -3.22
C ASN A 98 4.12 15.46 -1.80
N ILE A 99 4.95 14.42 -1.73
CA ILE A 99 5.53 13.82 -0.53
C ILE A 99 6.99 13.51 -0.86
N LYS A 100 7.87 13.56 0.14
CA LYS A 100 9.26 13.14 0.02
C LYS A 100 9.51 11.89 0.85
N LEU A 101 10.04 10.84 0.24
CA LEU A 101 10.52 9.65 0.92
C LEU A 101 12.02 9.81 1.17
N ASP A 102 12.46 9.91 2.41
CA ASP A 102 13.86 10.15 2.75
C ASP A 102 14.48 8.90 3.36
N PHE A 103 15.33 8.22 2.58
CA PHE A 103 16.03 7.00 3.00
C PHE A 103 17.43 7.28 3.57
N GLU A 104 17.84 8.54 3.68
CA GLU A 104 19.20 8.93 4.05
C GLU A 104 19.25 9.41 5.51
N SER A 105 18.33 10.29 5.91
CA SER A 105 18.42 10.97 7.22
C SER A 105 18.42 10.03 8.43
N GLU A 106 17.74 8.89 8.35
CA GLU A 106 17.63 7.93 9.45
C GLU A 106 18.34 6.59 9.17
N ALA A 107 19.22 6.55 8.16
CA ALA A 107 19.97 5.33 7.83
C ALA A 107 20.86 4.84 8.99
N GLU A 108 21.42 5.77 9.78
CA GLU A 108 22.26 5.46 10.95
C GLU A 108 21.45 5.17 12.22
N ASN A 109 20.18 5.62 12.30
CA ASN A 109 19.30 5.38 13.43
C ASN A 109 17.90 4.91 12.96
N PRO A 110 17.79 3.71 12.36
CA PRO A 110 16.56 3.28 11.68
C PRO A 110 15.28 3.31 12.53
N GLN A 111 15.42 3.18 13.85
CA GLN A 111 14.30 3.20 14.78
C GLN A 111 13.63 4.58 14.93
N ASN A 112 14.30 5.66 14.52
CA ASN A 112 13.74 7.00 14.50
C ASN A 112 12.92 7.29 13.23
N ALA A 113 13.04 6.44 12.20
CA ALA A 113 12.31 6.63 10.96
C ALA A 113 10.79 6.52 11.16
N ILE A 114 10.04 7.32 10.41
CA ILE A 114 8.57 7.24 10.37
C ILE A 114 8.15 5.91 9.76
N ILE A 115 8.73 5.58 8.61
CA ILE A 115 8.50 4.32 7.89
C ILE A 115 9.67 3.38 8.19
N ARG A 116 9.41 2.36 9.01
CA ARG A 116 10.40 1.33 9.41
C ARG A 116 10.12 0.05 8.64
N ILE A 117 11.03 -0.32 7.74
CA ILE A 117 10.83 -1.35 6.73
C ILE A 117 11.62 -2.61 7.12
N SER A 118 10.93 -3.73 7.33
CA SER A 118 11.56 -5.04 7.43
C SER A 118 11.38 -5.86 6.14
N LEU A 119 12.22 -6.87 5.95
CA LEU A 119 12.17 -7.81 4.83
C LEU A 119 12.08 -9.25 5.34
N ASP A 120 11.08 -9.52 6.18
CA ASP A 120 10.81 -10.84 6.71
C ASP A 120 9.86 -11.63 5.80
N ARG A 121 10.40 -12.67 5.15
CA ARG A 121 9.62 -13.58 4.29
C ARG A 121 8.49 -14.32 5.00
N HIS A 122 8.53 -14.41 6.33
CA HIS A 122 7.54 -15.14 7.13
C HIS A 122 6.34 -14.28 7.53
N LEU A 123 6.46 -12.95 7.46
CA LEU A 123 5.40 -12.01 7.85
C LEU A 123 4.51 -11.58 6.67
N GLY A 124 4.87 -11.99 5.45
CA GLY A 124 4.23 -11.52 4.23
C GLY A 124 4.41 -10.01 4.01
N SER A 125 3.87 -9.44 2.94
CA SER A 125 3.98 -7.99 2.70
C SER A 125 2.81 -7.25 3.34
N TRP A 126 3.09 -6.14 4.03
CA TRP A 126 2.09 -5.30 4.66
C TRP A 126 2.66 -3.91 4.97
N SER A 127 1.79 -2.93 5.17
CA SER A 127 2.15 -1.62 5.69
C SER A 127 1.03 -1.08 6.57
N THR A 128 1.40 -0.29 7.58
CA THR A 128 0.45 0.59 8.25
C THR A 128 -0.08 1.66 7.29
N VAL A 129 -1.27 2.17 7.58
CA VAL A 129 -1.95 3.15 6.72
C VAL A 129 -1.64 4.58 7.17
N GLY A 130 -0.87 5.32 6.37
CA GLY A 130 -0.56 6.73 6.63
C GLY A 130 0.01 6.98 8.03
N LYS A 131 -0.54 7.98 8.72
CA LYS A 131 -0.14 8.41 10.08
C LYS A 131 -0.39 7.36 11.16
N VAL A 132 -1.01 6.21 10.87
CA VAL A 132 -1.03 5.08 11.81
C VAL A 132 0.41 4.66 12.17
N ALA A 133 1.38 4.85 11.27
CA ALA A 133 2.81 4.64 11.52
C ALA A 133 3.36 5.42 12.75
N LEU A 134 2.70 6.51 13.16
CA LEU A 134 3.08 7.34 14.32
C LEU A 134 2.47 6.85 15.64
N HIS A 135 1.66 5.79 15.63
CA HIS A 135 1.00 5.32 16.84
C HIS A 135 2.03 4.81 17.86
N THR A 136 1.92 5.24 19.12
CA THR A 136 2.95 4.98 20.15
C THR A 136 3.17 3.51 20.45
N GLN A 137 2.19 2.66 20.18
CA GLN A 137 2.31 1.21 20.35
C GLN A 137 3.17 0.53 19.27
N LEU A 138 3.49 1.23 18.19
CA LEU A 138 4.40 0.75 17.14
C LEU A 138 5.84 1.22 17.36
N ALA A 139 6.11 1.94 18.45
CA ALA A 139 7.46 2.43 18.73
C ALA A 139 8.44 1.26 18.84
N GLY A 140 9.51 1.29 18.04
CA GLY A 140 10.51 0.22 17.97
C GLY A 140 10.15 -0.95 17.05
N GLU A 141 8.91 -1.01 16.55
CA GLU A 141 8.41 -2.07 15.66
C GLU A 141 8.44 -1.62 14.20
N ALA A 142 8.55 -2.56 13.26
CA ALA A 142 8.37 -2.25 11.84
C ALA A 142 6.97 -1.63 11.60
N THR A 143 6.88 -0.73 10.62
CA THR A 143 5.59 -0.17 10.14
C THR A 143 5.24 -0.65 8.74
N MET A 144 6.15 -1.41 8.13
CA MET A 144 6.01 -2.02 6.82
C MET A 144 6.92 -3.26 6.77
N ASN A 145 6.46 -4.32 6.11
CA ASN A 145 7.27 -5.48 5.80
C ASN A 145 7.13 -5.86 4.32
N PHE A 146 8.21 -6.37 3.74
CA PHE A 146 8.19 -7.04 2.44
C PHE A 146 8.56 -8.51 2.58
N GLY A 147 7.60 -9.40 2.31
CA GLY A 147 7.83 -10.84 2.35
C GLY A 147 8.46 -11.41 1.07
N TRP A 148 8.41 -10.67 -0.04
CA TRP A 148 8.67 -11.19 -1.40
C TRP A 148 9.39 -10.18 -2.29
N VAL A 149 10.41 -9.54 -1.74
CA VAL A 149 11.46 -8.86 -2.52
C VAL A 149 12.70 -9.73 -2.45
N TYR A 150 13.13 -10.29 -3.57
CA TYR A 150 14.22 -11.26 -3.65
C TYR A 150 15.53 -10.60 -4.09
N ASP A 151 16.65 -11.29 -3.88
CA ASP A 151 18.00 -10.78 -4.15
C ASP A 151 18.64 -11.33 -5.44
N ALA A 152 17.86 -12.05 -6.25
CA ALA A 152 18.36 -12.73 -7.45
C ALA A 152 18.77 -11.77 -8.58
N THR A 153 18.18 -10.57 -8.64
CA THR A 153 18.41 -9.55 -9.68
C THR A 153 18.55 -8.18 -9.04
N THR A 154 19.25 -7.25 -9.69
CA THR A 154 19.35 -5.85 -9.22
C THR A 154 18.06 -5.08 -9.48
N ASP A 155 17.44 -5.31 -10.64
CA ASP A 155 16.18 -4.67 -11.00
C ASP A 155 15.02 -5.42 -10.37
N ALA A 156 14.02 -4.67 -9.90
CA ALA A 156 12.77 -5.23 -9.41
C ALA A 156 12.03 -5.92 -10.58
N THR A 157 11.55 -7.14 -10.35
CA THR A 157 10.60 -7.76 -11.28
C THR A 157 9.27 -6.99 -11.27
N ALA A 158 8.41 -7.24 -12.25
CA ALA A 158 7.05 -6.69 -12.28
C ALA A 158 6.28 -6.96 -10.96
N GLN A 159 6.38 -8.18 -10.44
CA GLN A 159 5.70 -8.57 -9.20
C GLN A 159 6.27 -7.86 -7.97
N GLU A 160 7.60 -7.76 -7.88
CA GLU A 160 8.27 -7.02 -6.80
C GLU A 160 7.90 -5.53 -6.84
N ARG A 161 7.86 -4.96 -8.05
CA ARG A 161 7.44 -3.59 -8.27
C ARG A 161 5.99 -3.37 -7.81
N GLY A 162 5.09 -4.26 -8.19
CA GLY A 162 3.68 -4.20 -7.79
C GLY A 162 3.51 -4.16 -6.28
N VAL A 163 4.13 -5.11 -5.56
CA VAL A 163 4.03 -5.14 -4.10
C VAL A 163 4.68 -3.91 -3.44
N ILE A 164 5.84 -3.44 -3.94
CA ILE A 164 6.47 -2.24 -3.37
C ILE A 164 5.57 -1.01 -3.56
N LEU A 165 5.00 -0.82 -4.74
CA LEU A 165 4.09 0.30 -4.99
C LEU A 165 2.84 0.22 -4.10
N HIS A 166 2.27 -0.97 -3.95
CA HIS A 166 1.09 -1.24 -3.12
C HIS A 166 1.32 -0.88 -1.64
N GLU A 167 2.38 -1.42 -1.03
CA GLU A 167 2.66 -1.15 0.39
C GLU A 167 3.00 0.32 0.65
N PHE A 168 3.71 0.98 -0.29
CA PHE A 168 3.91 2.42 -0.18
C PHE A 168 2.61 3.20 -0.41
N GLY A 169 1.65 2.69 -1.18
CA GLY A 169 0.31 3.25 -1.28
C GLY A 169 -0.38 3.28 0.08
N HIS A 170 -0.33 2.19 0.84
CA HIS A 170 -0.77 2.15 2.24
C HIS A 170 -0.01 3.14 3.12
N ALA A 171 1.32 3.20 3.02
CA ALA A 171 2.12 4.15 3.79
C ALA A 171 1.75 5.62 3.49
N LEU A 172 1.21 5.92 2.30
CA LEU A 172 0.67 7.23 1.94
C LEU A 172 -0.79 7.44 2.38
N GLY A 173 -1.44 6.42 2.91
CA GLY A 173 -2.79 6.47 3.45
C GLY A 173 -3.87 5.94 2.50
N TYR A 174 -3.50 5.29 1.39
CA TYR A 174 -4.46 4.62 0.52
C TYR A 174 -4.87 3.26 1.09
N LEU A 175 -6.07 2.86 0.75
CA LEU A 175 -6.70 1.65 1.21
C LEU A 175 -6.99 0.73 0.04
N HIS A 176 -7.33 -0.53 0.32
CA HIS A 176 -7.59 -1.53 -0.70
C HIS A 176 -8.85 -1.20 -1.53
N GLU A 177 -8.69 -1.14 -2.85
CA GLU A 177 -9.76 -0.77 -3.78
C GLU A 177 -10.93 -1.77 -3.78
N HIS A 178 -10.65 -3.07 -3.54
CA HIS A 178 -11.72 -4.06 -3.42
C HIS A 178 -12.64 -3.79 -2.23
N GLN A 179 -12.20 -3.13 -1.16
CA GLN A 179 -13.05 -2.80 -0.01
C GLN A 179 -13.89 -1.54 -0.25
N SER A 180 -13.84 -0.97 -1.46
CA SER A 180 -14.74 0.09 -1.91
C SER A 180 -16.21 -0.31 -1.72
N PRO A 181 -17.07 0.58 -1.18
CA PRO A 181 -18.51 0.36 -1.12
C PRO A 181 -19.16 0.07 -2.47
N ARG A 182 -18.50 0.43 -3.57
CA ARG A 182 -18.97 0.19 -4.94
C ARG A 182 -18.59 -1.16 -5.51
N ARG A 183 -17.85 -1.98 -4.75
CA ARG A 183 -17.42 -3.30 -5.21
C ARG A 183 -18.62 -4.14 -5.68
N GLY A 184 -19.77 -4.05 -4.99
CA GLY A 184 -20.97 -4.87 -5.25
C GLY A 184 -21.52 -4.81 -6.68
N ASP A 185 -21.29 -3.72 -7.41
CA ASP A 185 -21.75 -3.52 -8.80
C ASP A 185 -21.04 -4.47 -9.77
N LYS A 186 -19.75 -4.71 -9.56
CA LYS A 186 -18.88 -5.45 -10.50
C LYS A 186 -18.25 -6.70 -9.89
N LEU A 187 -18.15 -6.78 -8.58
CA LEU A 187 -17.41 -7.81 -7.86
C LEU A 187 -18.12 -8.18 -6.54
N LYS A 188 -18.84 -9.29 -6.56
CA LYS A 188 -19.57 -9.80 -5.39
C LYS A 188 -18.75 -10.92 -4.77
N LEU A 189 -18.38 -10.78 -3.51
CA LEU A 189 -17.54 -11.75 -2.82
C LEU A 189 -18.36 -12.92 -2.29
N LYS A 190 -17.80 -14.12 -2.44
CA LYS A 190 -18.34 -15.33 -1.85
C LYS A 190 -17.79 -15.47 -0.43
N GLU A 191 -18.55 -14.99 0.56
CA GLU A 191 -18.06 -14.88 1.94
C GLU A 191 -17.55 -16.19 2.52
N LYS A 192 -18.33 -17.27 2.37
CA LYS A 192 -17.98 -18.59 2.90
C LYS A 192 -16.69 -19.11 2.27
N GLU A 193 -16.59 -18.99 0.95
CA GLU A 193 -15.45 -19.41 0.16
C GLU A 193 -14.19 -18.61 0.53
N ALA A 194 -14.31 -17.31 0.78
CA ALA A 194 -13.21 -16.48 1.27
C ALA A 194 -12.74 -16.91 2.67
N ILE A 195 -13.67 -17.09 3.61
CA ILE A 195 -13.36 -17.56 4.97
C ILE A 195 -12.66 -18.93 4.93
N ASP A 196 -13.17 -19.87 4.13
CA ASP A 196 -12.58 -21.20 3.98
C ASP A 196 -11.22 -21.15 3.27
N TYR A 197 -11.07 -20.24 2.30
CA TYR A 197 -9.83 -20.01 1.58
C TYR A 197 -8.75 -19.49 2.52
N PHE A 198 -8.95 -18.34 3.17
CA PHE A 198 -7.94 -17.72 4.03
C PHE A 198 -7.61 -18.55 5.27
N ARG A 199 -8.58 -19.26 5.84
CA ARG A 199 -8.30 -20.24 6.91
C ARG A 199 -7.32 -21.32 6.47
N ARG A 200 -7.45 -21.83 5.24
CA ARG A 200 -6.58 -22.91 4.75
C ARG A 200 -5.18 -22.42 4.40
N THR A 201 -5.08 -21.17 3.98
CA THR A 201 -3.93 -20.72 3.21
C THR A 201 -3.04 -19.70 3.90
N GLN A 202 -3.60 -18.91 4.81
CA GLN A 202 -2.83 -17.97 5.60
C GLN A 202 -2.00 -18.69 6.66
N ARG A 203 -0.90 -18.05 7.06
CA ARG A 203 0.04 -18.55 8.07
C ARG A 203 0.40 -17.40 9.02
N PRO A 204 -0.15 -17.37 10.25
CA PRO A 204 -1.12 -18.31 10.82
C PRO A 204 -2.46 -18.32 10.06
N PRO A 205 -3.24 -19.41 10.12
CA PRO A 205 -4.60 -19.45 9.61
C PRO A 205 -5.44 -18.28 10.11
N TRP A 206 -6.09 -17.56 9.20
CA TRP A 206 -7.03 -16.50 9.59
C TRP A 206 -8.27 -17.10 10.25
N THR A 207 -8.72 -16.43 11.31
CA THR A 207 -10.06 -16.66 11.85
C THR A 207 -11.12 -16.08 10.90
N GLU A 208 -12.38 -16.40 11.15
CA GLU A 208 -13.47 -15.74 10.43
C GLU A 208 -13.47 -14.23 10.70
N GLU A 209 -13.17 -13.81 11.92
CA GLU A 209 -13.10 -12.39 12.28
C GLU A 209 -11.99 -11.67 11.49
N ASP A 210 -10.80 -12.26 11.40
CA ASP A 210 -9.70 -11.72 10.58
C ASP A 210 -10.10 -11.63 9.09
N THR A 211 -10.74 -12.66 8.55
CA THR A 211 -11.20 -12.65 7.15
C THR A 211 -12.26 -11.58 6.92
N ARG A 212 -13.15 -11.37 7.91
CA ARG A 212 -14.15 -10.32 7.82
C ARG A 212 -13.51 -8.95 7.86
N SER A 213 -12.65 -8.66 8.83
CA SER A 213 -12.02 -7.34 8.95
C SER A 213 -11.11 -7.01 7.76
N ASN A 214 -10.36 -7.99 7.26
CA ASN A 214 -9.25 -7.74 6.33
C ASN A 214 -9.63 -7.94 4.85
N PHE A 215 -10.76 -8.62 4.55
CA PHE A 215 -11.12 -8.95 3.16
C PHE A 215 -12.61 -8.74 2.84
N LEU A 216 -13.51 -9.23 3.69
CA LEU A 216 -14.95 -9.19 3.36
C LEU A 216 -15.59 -7.84 3.63
N ASN A 217 -15.29 -7.25 4.79
CA ASN A 217 -15.91 -6.01 5.21
C ASN A 217 -15.52 -4.89 4.25
N VAL A 218 -16.56 -4.24 3.75
CA VAL A 218 -16.47 -2.97 3.04
C VAL A 218 -16.14 -1.88 4.07
N TYR A 219 -15.31 -0.92 3.68
CA TYR A 219 -15.00 0.26 4.48
C TYR A 219 -16.23 1.00 4.99
N ASN A 220 -16.12 1.64 6.16
CA ASN A 220 -17.25 2.36 6.76
C ASN A 220 -17.68 3.56 5.90
N GLN A 221 -18.88 4.08 6.18
CA GLN A 221 -19.54 5.11 5.39
C GLN A 221 -18.77 6.44 5.21
N ASN A 222 -17.75 6.72 6.03
CA ASN A 222 -16.99 7.98 6.07
C ASN A 222 -15.59 7.92 5.44
N GLU A 223 -15.27 6.87 4.68
CA GLU A 223 -13.93 6.68 4.10
C GLU A 223 -13.82 7.39 2.74
N VAL A 224 -12.63 7.56 2.17
CA VAL A 224 -12.44 8.17 0.84
C VAL A 224 -11.91 7.09 -0.10
N SER A 225 -12.73 6.64 -1.05
CA SER A 225 -12.34 5.69 -2.10
C SER A 225 -12.74 6.20 -3.48
N ASN A 226 -12.37 5.49 -4.55
CA ASN A 226 -12.96 5.74 -5.86
C ASN A 226 -14.45 5.38 -5.85
N TYR A 227 -15.28 6.41 -5.72
CA TYR A 227 -16.74 6.28 -5.65
C TYR A 227 -17.40 6.40 -7.02
N SER A 228 -16.65 6.34 -8.13
CA SER A 228 -17.22 6.34 -9.49
C SER A 228 -17.41 4.92 -10.06
N SER A 229 -16.51 3.98 -9.74
CA SER A 229 -16.67 2.53 -9.87
C SER A 229 -15.42 1.83 -9.30
N VAL A 230 -15.53 0.56 -8.91
CA VAL A 230 -14.34 -0.22 -8.53
C VAL A 230 -13.33 -0.29 -9.68
N ASP A 231 -12.08 0.03 -9.38
CA ASP A 231 -10.98 0.02 -10.32
C ASP A 231 -10.15 -1.28 -10.22
N MET A 232 -10.35 -2.19 -11.18
CA MET A 232 -9.65 -3.49 -11.20
C MET A 232 -8.17 -3.37 -11.58
N THR A 233 -7.74 -2.26 -12.16
CA THR A 233 -6.34 -2.05 -12.56
C THR A 233 -5.53 -1.26 -11.54
N SER A 234 -6.18 -0.73 -10.50
CA SER A 234 -5.51 0.01 -9.43
C SER A 234 -4.44 -0.86 -8.77
N ILE A 235 -3.31 -0.23 -8.46
CA ILE A 235 -2.25 -0.86 -7.67
C ILE A 235 -2.77 -1.31 -6.30
N MET A 236 -3.80 -0.66 -5.76
CA MET A 236 -4.42 -0.97 -4.47
C MET A 236 -5.50 -2.06 -4.57
N MET A 237 -5.75 -2.62 -5.75
CA MET A 237 -6.66 -3.75 -5.92
C MET A 237 -6.08 -5.00 -5.24
N TYR A 238 -6.89 -5.67 -4.44
CA TYR A 238 -6.46 -6.90 -3.78
C TYR A 238 -6.54 -8.07 -4.76
N PHE A 239 -5.44 -8.80 -4.90
CA PHE A 239 -5.39 -10.02 -5.72
C PHE A 239 -6.48 -11.00 -5.31
N MET A 240 -7.27 -11.45 -6.28
CA MET A 240 -8.42 -12.30 -5.99
C MET A 240 -8.55 -13.40 -7.01
N PRO A 241 -8.41 -14.67 -6.61
CA PRO A 241 -8.65 -15.76 -7.52
C PRO A 241 -10.17 -15.90 -7.77
N PRO A 242 -10.57 -16.46 -8.93
CA PRO A 242 -11.96 -16.43 -9.40
C PRO A 242 -12.93 -17.18 -8.49
N GLU A 243 -12.43 -18.10 -7.65
CA GLU A 243 -13.23 -18.85 -6.69
C GLU A 243 -13.78 -17.96 -5.56
N LEU A 244 -13.21 -16.78 -5.32
CA LEU A 244 -13.63 -15.89 -4.24
C LEU A 244 -14.74 -14.91 -4.64
N ASN A 245 -15.14 -14.87 -5.91
CA ASN A 245 -16.22 -13.99 -6.36
C ASN A 245 -17.29 -14.72 -7.20
N GLU A 246 -18.49 -14.14 -7.23
CA GLU A 246 -19.66 -14.67 -7.95
C GLU A 246 -19.48 -14.65 -9.46
N GLN A 247 -18.74 -13.66 -9.97
CA GLN A 247 -18.51 -13.44 -11.39
C GLN A 247 -17.46 -14.41 -11.98
N GLY A 248 -16.71 -15.13 -11.15
CA GLY A 248 -15.63 -16.02 -11.59
C GLY A 248 -14.46 -15.24 -12.23
N ILE A 249 -14.27 -13.99 -11.86
CA ILE A 249 -13.22 -13.11 -12.41
C ILE A 249 -11.92 -13.37 -11.64
N ASN A 250 -10.86 -13.69 -12.37
CA ASN A 250 -9.52 -13.68 -11.79
C ASN A 250 -8.97 -12.25 -11.81
N ILE A 251 -8.65 -11.71 -10.64
CA ILE A 251 -8.04 -10.39 -10.46
C ILE A 251 -6.54 -10.62 -10.20
N PRO A 252 -5.67 -10.47 -11.20
CA PRO A 252 -4.23 -10.63 -11.03
C PRO A 252 -3.64 -9.44 -10.24
N PRO A 253 -2.41 -9.57 -9.72
CA PRO A 253 -1.69 -8.43 -9.17
C PRO A 253 -1.41 -7.41 -10.27
N ASN A 254 -1.59 -6.13 -9.96
CA ASN A 254 -1.17 -5.02 -10.80
C ASN A 254 0.28 -4.63 -10.44
N ASP A 255 1.08 -4.30 -11.43
CA ASP A 255 2.53 -4.04 -11.29
C ASP A 255 2.93 -2.59 -11.58
N GLU A 256 1.95 -1.74 -11.89
CA GLU A 256 2.12 -0.33 -12.20
C GLU A 256 0.99 0.51 -11.60
N LEU A 257 1.27 1.78 -11.31
CA LEU A 257 0.23 2.76 -11.01
C LEU A 257 -0.58 3.02 -12.28
N ASP A 258 -1.90 2.89 -12.21
CA ASP A 258 -2.75 3.23 -13.34
C ASP A 258 -3.07 4.74 -13.39
N ALA A 259 -4.00 5.16 -14.26
CA ALA A 259 -4.34 6.57 -14.40
C ALA A 259 -5.09 7.11 -13.17
N LEU A 260 -5.97 6.31 -12.57
CA LEU A 260 -6.75 6.68 -11.41
C LEU A 260 -5.86 6.76 -10.17
N ASP A 261 -4.96 5.80 -9.95
CA ASP A 261 -3.97 5.84 -8.87
C ASP A 261 -3.18 7.16 -8.88
N LYS A 262 -2.68 7.55 -10.06
CA LYS A 262 -1.89 8.78 -10.24
C LYS A 262 -2.72 10.04 -9.99
N ALA A 263 -3.96 10.08 -10.46
CA ALA A 263 -4.87 11.20 -10.26
C ALA A 263 -5.30 11.34 -8.79
N PHE A 264 -5.63 10.23 -8.12
CA PHE A 264 -5.91 10.18 -6.68
C PHE A 264 -4.71 10.68 -5.87
N ALA A 265 -3.50 10.27 -6.25
CA ALA A 265 -2.28 10.72 -5.60
C ALA A 265 -2.08 12.23 -5.69
N PHE A 266 -2.29 12.77 -6.89
CA PHE A 266 -2.18 14.20 -7.15
C PHE A 266 -3.21 15.01 -6.36
N LEU A 267 -4.47 14.60 -6.34
CA LEU A 267 -5.54 15.37 -5.67
C LEU A 267 -5.40 15.32 -4.14
N ASN A 268 -4.88 14.22 -3.58
CA ASN A 268 -4.63 14.16 -2.15
C ASN A 268 -3.33 14.85 -1.73
N TYR A 269 -2.32 14.87 -2.60
CA TYR A 269 -1.02 15.50 -2.36
C TYR A 269 -0.62 16.43 -3.52
N PRO A 270 -1.31 17.56 -3.71
CA PRO A 270 -1.12 18.39 -4.89
C PRO A 270 0.24 19.10 -4.90
N PHE A 271 0.85 19.17 -6.09
CA PHE A 271 1.98 20.05 -6.35
C PHE A 271 1.46 21.47 -6.59
N LEU A 272 1.65 22.35 -5.62
CA LEU A 272 1.13 23.73 -5.63
C LEU A 272 2.21 24.74 -6.03
N GLY A 273 1.79 25.86 -6.63
CA GLY A 273 2.65 26.98 -7.02
C GLY A 273 3.71 26.64 -8.09
N GLU A 274 4.75 27.47 -8.18
CA GLU A 274 5.87 27.28 -9.13
C GLU A 274 6.76 26.07 -8.83
N VAL A 275 6.49 25.36 -7.72
CA VAL A 275 7.21 24.15 -7.31
C VAL A 275 6.68 22.91 -8.05
N SER A 276 5.73 23.07 -8.99
CA SER A 276 5.33 22.00 -9.88
C SER A 276 6.58 21.43 -10.54
N PRO A 277 7.01 20.20 -10.18
CA PRO A 277 8.25 19.67 -10.71
C PRO A 277 8.12 19.67 -12.22
N SER A 278 9.20 19.98 -12.94
CA SER A 278 9.26 19.84 -14.41
C SER A 278 9.05 18.39 -14.91
N LYS A 279 8.56 17.50 -14.04
CA LYS A 279 8.33 16.06 -14.17
C LYS A 279 6.94 15.63 -13.70
N ALA A 280 6.06 16.52 -13.22
CA ALA A 280 4.69 16.14 -12.91
C ALA A 280 3.97 15.79 -14.22
N SER A 281 3.73 14.49 -14.45
CA SER A 281 3.00 13.99 -15.63
C SER A 281 1.48 14.11 -15.48
N VAL A 282 1.01 14.57 -14.32
CA VAL A 282 -0.40 14.80 -14.00
C VAL A 282 -0.57 16.29 -13.66
N THR A 283 -1.50 16.94 -14.35
CA THR A 283 -2.00 18.28 -14.04
C THR A 283 -3.31 18.20 -13.27
N LEU A 284 -3.72 19.29 -12.62
CA LEU A 284 -5.02 19.37 -11.96
C LEU A 284 -6.16 18.99 -12.92
N ASP A 285 -6.19 19.58 -14.12
CA ASP A 285 -7.25 19.30 -15.08
C ASP A 285 -7.27 17.83 -15.49
N SER A 286 -6.10 17.25 -15.81
CA SER A 286 -6.02 15.83 -16.19
C SER A 286 -6.44 14.89 -15.05
N ALA A 287 -6.14 15.25 -13.79
CA ALA A 287 -6.55 14.48 -12.63
C ALA A 287 -8.06 14.54 -12.45
N LEU A 288 -8.65 15.75 -12.48
CA LEU A 288 -10.09 15.92 -12.34
C LEU A 288 -10.86 15.25 -13.49
N ASP A 289 -10.36 15.32 -14.72
CA ASP A 289 -10.95 14.65 -15.88
C ASP A 289 -10.89 13.12 -15.73
N THR A 290 -9.74 12.58 -15.33
CA THR A 290 -9.55 11.13 -15.13
C THR A 290 -10.50 10.58 -14.06
N ILE A 291 -10.70 11.36 -13.00
CA ILE A 291 -11.56 10.99 -11.87
C ILE A 291 -13.05 11.25 -12.18
N GLY A 292 -13.35 12.13 -13.13
CA GLY A 292 -14.71 12.52 -13.49
C GLY A 292 -15.29 13.63 -12.61
N VAL A 293 -14.47 14.43 -11.94
CA VAL A 293 -14.94 15.58 -11.16
C VAL A 293 -15.39 16.70 -12.10
N SER A 294 -16.64 17.12 -11.94
CA SER A 294 -17.29 18.15 -12.77
C SER A 294 -18.14 19.10 -11.93
N GLY A 295 -18.71 20.13 -12.57
CA GLY A 295 -19.61 21.09 -11.93
C GLY A 295 -18.96 21.92 -10.82
N GLU A 296 -19.73 22.24 -9.79
CA GLU A 296 -19.32 23.11 -8.67
C GLU A 296 -18.12 22.57 -7.90
N PHE A 297 -18.00 21.25 -7.75
CA PHE A 297 -16.82 20.64 -7.13
C PHE A 297 -15.54 20.89 -7.92
N ARG A 298 -15.60 20.80 -9.26
CA ARG A 298 -14.44 21.14 -10.10
C ARG A 298 -14.03 22.58 -9.92
N GLU A 299 -14.99 23.51 -9.94
CA GLU A 299 -14.73 24.94 -9.76
C GLU A 299 -14.11 25.23 -8.39
N THR A 300 -14.67 24.62 -7.33
CA THR A 300 -14.21 24.81 -5.96
C THR A 300 -12.82 24.23 -5.74
N ILE A 301 -12.57 22.98 -6.17
CA ILE A 301 -11.25 22.35 -6.11
C ILE A 301 -10.21 23.18 -6.88
N THR A 302 -10.57 23.69 -8.05
CA THR A 302 -9.70 24.56 -8.86
C THR A 302 -9.38 25.87 -8.15
N ALA A 303 -10.39 26.50 -7.52
CA ALA A 303 -10.18 27.70 -6.72
C ALA A 303 -9.25 27.45 -5.53
N LYS A 304 -9.41 26.33 -4.81
CA LYS A 304 -8.52 25.91 -3.72
C LYS A 304 -7.10 25.66 -4.18
N PHE A 305 -6.93 24.97 -5.31
CA PHE A 305 -5.63 24.72 -5.92
C PHE A 305 -4.92 26.01 -6.29
N ASN A 306 -5.60 26.93 -6.97
CA ASN A 306 -5.05 28.23 -7.36
C ASN A 306 -4.73 29.13 -6.16
N ALA A 307 -5.42 28.96 -5.04
CA ALA A 307 -5.13 29.62 -3.78
C ALA A 307 -3.97 28.97 -2.99
N ASN A 308 -3.32 27.93 -3.53
CA ASN A 308 -2.33 27.11 -2.84
C ASN A 308 -2.86 26.48 -1.52
N ASP A 309 -4.16 26.16 -1.46
CA ASP A 309 -4.81 25.54 -0.30
C ASP A 309 -4.92 24.02 -0.50
N SER A 310 -3.84 23.28 -0.22
CA SER A 310 -3.83 21.81 -0.39
C SER A 310 -4.82 21.10 0.53
N GLN A 311 -5.05 21.66 1.72
CA GLN A 311 -6.02 21.10 2.66
C GLN A 311 -7.43 21.28 2.13
N GLY A 312 -7.73 22.45 1.56
CA GLY A 312 -8.97 22.73 0.84
C GLY A 312 -9.16 21.80 -0.36
N VAL A 313 -8.15 21.63 -1.21
CA VAL A 313 -8.22 20.69 -2.35
C VAL A 313 -8.61 19.28 -1.87
N ARG A 314 -7.90 18.75 -0.86
CA ARG A 314 -8.19 17.41 -0.32
C ARG A 314 -9.58 17.34 0.31
N ALA A 315 -10.00 18.38 1.04
CA ALA A 315 -11.30 18.42 1.69
C ALA A 315 -12.45 18.44 0.69
N GLU A 316 -12.39 19.30 -0.32
CA GLU A 316 -13.41 19.39 -1.38
C GLU A 316 -13.44 18.13 -2.24
N PHE A 317 -12.28 17.56 -2.55
CA PHE A 317 -12.19 16.28 -3.23
C PHE A 317 -12.82 15.15 -2.40
N THR A 318 -12.57 15.12 -1.09
CA THR A 318 -13.20 14.17 -0.17
C THR A 318 -14.73 14.35 -0.16
N SER A 319 -15.21 15.59 -0.10
CA SER A 319 -16.64 15.89 -0.13
C SER A 319 -17.30 15.42 -1.44
N TRP A 320 -16.69 15.72 -2.59
CA TRP A 320 -17.16 15.24 -3.89
C TRP A 320 -17.28 13.72 -3.92
N ALA A 321 -16.25 13.03 -3.42
CA ALA A 321 -16.19 11.58 -3.39
C ALA A 321 -17.37 11.00 -2.57
N LEU A 322 -17.68 11.61 -1.42
CA LEU A 322 -18.82 11.23 -0.57
C LEU A 322 -20.19 11.57 -1.19
N GLU A 323 -20.29 12.65 -1.97
CA GLU A 323 -21.53 13.05 -2.63
C GLU A 323 -21.85 12.19 -3.84
N ALA A 324 -20.87 11.91 -4.70
CA ALA A 324 -21.00 11.01 -5.85
C ALA A 324 -21.53 9.63 -5.42
N LYS A 325 -21.12 9.16 -4.24
CA LYS A 325 -21.68 7.96 -3.60
C LYS A 325 -23.15 8.11 -3.23
N THR A 326 -23.53 9.24 -2.64
CA THR A 326 -24.90 9.49 -2.16
C THR A 326 -25.89 9.54 -3.32
N GLU A 327 -25.55 10.22 -4.41
CA GLU A 327 -26.38 10.31 -5.60
C GLU A 327 -26.66 8.94 -6.22
N GLU A 328 -25.65 8.06 -6.27
CA GLU A 328 -25.82 6.71 -6.81
C GLU A 328 -26.67 5.80 -5.90
N ILE A 329 -26.49 5.85 -4.58
CA ILE A 329 -27.38 5.13 -3.64
C ILE A 329 -28.84 5.55 -3.85
N MET A 330 -29.09 6.85 -4.05
CA MET A 330 -30.45 7.34 -4.32
C MET A 330 -31.01 6.85 -5.66
N LYS A 331 -30.16 6.69 -6.70
CA LYS A 331 -30.58 6.12 -7.99
C LYS A 331 -30.97 4.64 -7.83
N GLU A 332 -30.20 3.85 -7.09
CA GLU A 332 -30.50 2.43 -6.84
C GLU A 332 -31.83 2.24 -6.09
N VAL A 333 -32.04 3.00 -5.01
CA VAL A 333 -33.29 2.95 -4.24
C VAL A 333 -34.49 3.46 -5.05
N GLY A 334 -34.28 4.43 -5.93
CA GLY A 334 -35.31 4.97 -6.82
C GLY A 334 -35.71 4.04 -7.97
N THR A 335 -34.87 3.07 -8.33
CA THR A 335 -35.17 2.07 -9.39
C THR A 335 -35.93 0.83 -8.90
N GLU A 336 -36.07 0.64 -7.59
CA GLU A 336 -36.83 -0.48 -6.98
C GLU A 336 -38.28 -0.11 -6.60
N ALA A 337 -38.75 1.10 -6.93
CA ALA A 337 -40.11 1.59 -6.65
C ALA A 337 -41.00 1.65 -7.90
#